data_AF-A0A2N5F0K2-F1
#
_entry.id   AF-A0A2N5F0K2-F1
#
_cell.length_a   1.000
_cell.length_b   1.000
_cell.length_c   1.000
_cell.angle_alpha   90.00
_cell.angle_beta   90.00
_cell.angle_gamma   90.00
#
_symmetry.space_group_name_H-M   'P 1'
#
loop_
_entity.id
_entity.type
_entity.pdbx_description
1 polymer ?
#
loop_
_entity_poly.entity_id
_entity_poly.type
_entity_poly.pdbx_seq_one_letter_code
_entity_poly.pdbx_strand_id
1 'polypeptide(L)'
;MFTDRRIERHQLPYFLQVFNRLTDKPIGFLGNVSEDGLMLISQLPMMVDVDFELRLKIPGADGTFHPIDLTATCLWSHEDINPQHYDSGFSVLKVSEEYGQLISVLLHYFSFDPLQASA
;
A
#
# COMPACT_ATOMS: atom_id res chain seq x y z
N MET A 1 15.34 -7.68 -5.34
CA MET A 1 15.66 -7.66 -3.90
C MET A 1 15.53 -6.21 -3.46
N PHE A 2 14.54 -5.91 -2.60
CA PHE A 2 14.39 -4.55 -2.05
C PHE A 2 15.66 -4.21 -1.29
N THR A 3 16.30 -3.10 -1.64
CA THR A 3 17.50 -2.68 -0.92
C THR A 3 17.09 -2.15 0.45
N ASP A 4 17.98 -2.32 1.44
CA ASP A 4 17.88 -1.80 2.82
C ASP A 4 17.96 -0.26 2.88
N ARG A 5 17.55 0.40 1.80
CA ARG A 5 17.61 1.85 1.62
C ARG A 5 16.38 2.45 2.28
N ARG A 6 16.62 3.27 3.30
CA ARG A 6 15.60 4.05 3.98
C ARG A 6 14.79 4.86 2.96
N ILE A 7 13.46 4.75 3.02
CA ILE A 7 12.56 5.54 2.17
C ILE A 7 12.80 7.03 2.47
N GLU A 8 13.07 7.81 1.43
CA GLU A 8 13.09 9.27 1.55
C GLU A 8 11.65 9.82 1.50
N ARG A 9 11.35 10.90 2.22
CA ARG A 9 9.97 11.42 2.36
C ARG A 9 9.24 11.64 1.03
N HIS A 10 9.96 12.09 0.00
CA HIS A 10 9.40 12.34 -1.33
C HIS A 10 9.13 11.05 -2.12
N GLN A 11 9.70 9.91 -1.71
CA GLN A 11 9.48 8.61 -2.32
C GLN A 11 8.27 7.87 -1.73
N LEU A 12 7.87 8.21 -0.49
CA LEU A 12 6.74 7.59 0.20
C LEU A 12 5.47 7.45 -0.66
N PRO A 13 5.04 8.45 -1.46
CA PRO A 13 3.86 8.28 -2.31
C PRO A 13 3.92 7.07 -3.24
N TYR A 14 5.11 6.68 -3.75
CA TYR A 14 5.26 5.49 -4.60
C TYR A 14 5.04 4.18 -3.82
N PHE A 15 5.39 4.16 -2.53
CA PHE A 15 5.17 3.01 -1.66
C PHE A 15 3.72 2.89 -1.18
N LEU A 16 2.94 3.97 -1.29
CA LEU A 16 1.55 4.00 -0.84
C LEU A 16 0.55 3.90 -2.00
N GLN A 17 0.92 4.26 -3.23
CA GLN A 17 -0.03 4.29 -4.35
C GLN A 17 -0.41 2.87 -4.81
N VAL A 18 -1.72 2.63 -4.90
CA VAL A 18 -2.31 1.35 -5.32
C VAL A 18 -2.94 1.51 -6.69
N PHE A 19 -2.63 0.57 -7.57
CA PHE A 19 -3.12 0.47 -8.93
C PHE A 19 -4.02 -0.74 -9.10
N ASN A 20 -4.95 -0.65 -10.05
CA ASN A 20 -5.64 -1.80 -10.59
C ASN A 20 -4.65 -2.58 -11.45
N ARG A 21 -4.32 -3.81 -11.07
CA ARG A 21 -3.33 -4.64 -11.78
C ARG A 21 -3.73 -4.91 -13.24
N LEU A 22 -5.03 -5.01 -13.53
CA LEU A 22 -5.56 -5.37 -14.85
C LEU A 22 -5.56 -4.18 -15.83
N THR A 23 -5.84 -2.98 -15.34
CA THR A 23 -5.96 -1.77 -16.18
C THR A 23 -4.79 -0.80 -16.02
N ASP A 24 -3.91 -1.05 -15.06
CA ASP A 24 -2.79 -0.21 -14.66
C ASP A 24 -3.18 1.23 -14.23
N LYS A 25 -4.47 1.46 -13.96
CA LYS A 25 -5.00 2.74 -13.49
C LYS A 25 -4.87 2.86 -11.97
N PRO A 26 -4.57 4.06 -11.44
CA PRO A 26 -4.55 4.29 -9.99
C PRO A 26 -5.97 4.09 -9.42
N ILE A 27 -6.07 3.40 -8.28
CA ILE A 27 -7.32 3.23 -7.53
C ILE A 27 -7.32 4.12 -6.28
N GLY A 28 -6.17 4.26 -5.62
CA GLY A 28 -6.09 4.97 -4.35
C GLY A 28 -4.73 4.83 -3.69
N PHE A 29 -4.72 4.99 -2.36
CA PHE A 29 -3.52 4.88 -1.54
C PHE A 29 -3.74 3.94 -0.36
N LEU A 30 -2.68 3.27 0.07
CA LEU A 30 -2.67 2.54 1.33
C LEU A 30 -2.91 3.51 2.49
N GLY A 31 -3.95 3.22 3.27
CA GLY A 31 -4.18 3.85 4.56
C GLY A 31 -3.58 3.05 5.73
N ASN A 32 -3.60 1.72 5.62
CA ASN A 32 -3.01 0.81 6.62
C ASN A 32 -2.65 -0.55 5.98
N VAL A 33 -1.77 -1.31 6.62
CA VAL A 33 -1.34 -2.65 6.21
C VAL A 33 -1.15 -3.56 7.42
N SER A 34 -1.50 -4.83 7.27
CA SER A 34 -1.20 -5.94 8.19
C SER A 34 -0.71 -7.13 7.38
N GLU A 35 -0.27 -8.21 8.03
CA GLU A 35 0.20 -9.42 7.34
C GLU A 35 -0.90 -10.04 6.46
N ASP A 36 -2.16 -9.91 6.86
CA ASP A 36 -3.34 -10.55 6.29
C ASP A 36 -4.30 -9.59 5.57
N GLY A 37 -4.02 -8.28 5.57
CA GLY A 37 -4.97 -7.29 5.09
C GLY A 37 -4.38 -5.91 4.83
N LEU A 38 -5.17 -5.07 4.18
CA LEU A 38 -4.85 -3.67 3.96
C LEU A 38 -6.09 -2.80 4.02
N MET A 39 -5.88 -1.51 4.24
CA MET A 39 -6.90 -0.48 4.06
C MET A 39 -6.53 0.39 2.87
N LEU A 40 -7.49 0.61 1.97
CA LEU A 40 -7.38 1.44 0.79
C LEU A 40 -8.22 2.70 0.96
N ILE A 41 -7.60 3.85 0.72
CA ILE A 41 -8.26 5.14 0.63
C ILE A 41 -8.47 5.46 -0.86
N SER A 42 -9.72 5.57 -1.31
CA SER A 42 -10.09 5.79 -2.70
C SER A 42 -11.06 6.97 -2.85
N GLN A 43 -11.25 7.47 -4.07
CA GLN A 43 -12.27 8.49 -4.37
C GLN A 43 -13.67 7.90 -4.62
N LEU A 44 -13.72 6.61 -4.91
CA LEU A 44 -14.95 5.88 -5.21
C LEU A 44 -15.10 4.72 -4.22
N PRO A 45 -16.33 4.35 -3.84
CA PRO A 45 -16.57 3.20 -2.99
C PRO A 45 -16.12 1.91 -3.69
N MET A 46 -15.64 0.97 -2.88
CA MET A 46 -15.22 -0.35 -3.35
C MET A 46 -16.36 -1.35 -3.16
N MET A 47 -16.57 -2.21 -4.15
CA MET A 47 -17.61 -3.24 -4.06
C MET A 47 -17.21 -4.28 -2.99
N VAL A 48 -18.07 -4.49 -1.99
CA VAL A 48 -17.86 -5.46 -0.92
C VAL A 48 -18.09 -6.89 -1.44
N ASP A 49 -17.40 -7.87 -0.84
CA ASP A 49 -17.41 -9.29 -1.20
C ASP A 49 -16.91 -9.59 -2.62
N VAL A 50 -16.07 -8.69 -3.16
CA VAL A 50 -15.43 -8.84 -4.47
C VAL A 50 -13.92 -8.91 -4.31
N ASP A 51 -13.31 -9.79 -5.09
CA ASP A 51 -11.87 -9.91 -5.24
C ASP A 51 -11.33 -8.86 -6.19
N PHE A 52 -10.34 -8.10 -5.74
CA PHE A 52 -9.64 -7.10 -6.52
C PHE A 52 -8.21 -7.52 -6.78
N GLU A 53 -7.78 -7.28 -8.02
CA GLU A 53 -6.40 -7.42 -8.46
C GLU A 53 -5.69 -6.08 -8.29
N LEU A 54 -4.92 -5.96 -7.20
CA LEU A 54 -4.21 -4.76 -6.78
C LEU A 54 -2.72 -4.86 -7.13
N ARG A 55 -2.09 -3.71 -7.36
CA ARG A 55 -0.66 -3.60 -7.63
C ARG A 55 -0.07 -2.38 -6.94
N LEU A 56 1.05 -2.55 -6.26
CA LEU A 56 1.95 -1.45 -5.88
C LEU A 56 3.15 -1.43 -6.80
N LYS A 57 3.70 -0.24 -7.07
CA LYS A 57 4.87 -0.05 -7.94
C LYS A 57 5.99 0.56 -7.13
N ILE A 58 6.87 -0.29 -6.62
CA ILE A 58 7.91 0.12 -5.67
C ILE A 58 9.18 0.52 -6.43
N PRO A 59 9.77 1.70 -6.17
CA PRO A 59 11.01 2.11 -6.83
C PRO A 59 12.18 1.20 -6.41
N GLY A 60 12.87 0.64 -7.40
CA GLY A 60 14.11 -0.11 -7.26
C GLY A 60 15.35 0.79 -7.25
N ALA A 61 16.48 0.25 -6.79
CA ALA A 61 17.74 0.98 -6.72
C ALA A 61 18.33 1.32 -8.10
N ASP A 62 17.93 0.57 -9.12
CA ASP A 62 18.29 0.74 -10.53
C ASP A 62 17.43 1.77 -11.26
N GLY A 63 16.51 2.45 -10.55
CA GLY A 63 15.57 3.40 -11.13
C GLY A 63 14.38 2.75 -11.84
N THR A 64 14.25 1.42 -11.78
CA THR A 64 13.07 0.71 -12.27
C THR A 64 11.97 0.63 -11.21
N PHE A 65 10.77 0.21 -11.59
CA PHE A 65 9.69 -0.08 -10.63
C PHE A 65 9.45 -1.58 -10.55
N HIS A 66 9.42 -2.11 -9.33
CA HIS A 66 9.10 -3.49 -9.04
C HIS A 66 7.63 -3.60 -8.61
N PRO A 67 6.81 -4.38 -9.34
CA PRO A 67 5.42 -4.57 -8.97
C PRO A 67 5.29 -5.52 -7.77
N ILE A 68 4.41 -5.17 -6.84
CA ILE A 68 3.89 -6.08 -5.81
C ILE A 68 2.41 -6.29 -6.14
N ASP A 69 2.09 -7.50 -6.59
CA ASP A 69 0.74 -7.89 -7.01
C ASP A 69 0.01 -8.59 -5.86
N LEU A 70 -1.22 -8.18 -5.59
CA LEU A 70 -2.06 -8.73 -4.53
C LEU A 70 -3.45 -9.04 -5.09
N THR A 71 -3.99 -10.20 -4.73
CA THR A 71 -5.44 -10.44 -4.85
C THR A 71 -6.03 -10.30 -3.45
N ALA A 72 -7.03 -9.44 -3.30
CA ALA A 72 -7.63 -9.16 -2.00
C ALA A 72 -9.15 -8.93 -2.10
N THR A 73 -9.89 -9.47 -1.13
CA THR A 73 -11.35 -9.34 -1.05
C THR A 73 -11.72 -8.11 -0.23
N CYS A 74 -12.56 -7.23 -0.77
CA CYS A 74 -13.10 -6.09 -0.03
C CYS A 74 -14.11 -6.57 1.02
N LEU A 75 -13.88 -6.26 2.30
CA LEU A 75 -14.74 -6.65 3.41
C LEU A 75 -15.75 -5.55 3.79
N TRP A 76 -15.39 -4.29 3.56
CA TRP A 76 -16.23 -3.13 3.87
C TRP A 76 -15.74 -1.91 3.08
N SER A 77 -16.64 -0.95 2.85
CA SER A 77 -16.32 0.34 2.24
C SER A 77 -17.22 1.42 2.82
N HIS A 78 -16.63 2.48 3.38
CA HIS A 78 -17.33 3.57 4.07
C HIS A 78 -16.78 4.91 3.61
N GLU A 79 -17.63 5.94 3.54
CA GLU A 79 -17.17 7.30 3.31
C GLU A 79 -16.34 7.78 4.51
N ASP A 80 -15.18 8.39 4.24
CA ASP A 80 -14.31 9.00 5.25
C ASP A 80 -14.94 10.31 5.77
N ILE A 81 -14.44 10.81 6.89
CA ILE A 81 -14.76 12.12 7.46
C ILE A 81 -14.48 13.23 6.43
N ASN A 82 -13.49 13.03 5.56
CA ASN A 82 -13.25 13.89 4.41
C ASN A 82 -14.24 13.56 3.28
N PRO A 83 -15.12 14.52 2.90
CA PRO A 83 -16.08 14.28 1.83
C PRO A 83 -15.38 13.82 0.55
N GLN A 84 -16.01 12.90 -0.20
CA GLN A 84 -15.51 12.35 -1.48
C GLN A 84 -14.35 11.34 -1.36
N HIS A 85 -14.00 10.92 -0.15
CA HIS A 85 -13.07 9.81 0.06
C HIS A 85 -13.77 8.62 0.73
N TYR A 86 -13.29 7.42 0.43
CA TYR A 86 -13.78 6.19 1.00
C TYR A 86 -12.62 5.39 1.58
N ASP A 87 -12.80 4.92 2.81
CA ASP A 87 -11.97 3.90 3.41
C ASP A 87 -12.56 2.54 3.08
N SER A 88 -11.72 1.61 2.65
CA SER A 88 -12.13 0.25 2.33
C SER A 88 -11.13 -0.75 2.88
N GLY A 89 -11.61 -1.72 3.67
CA GLY A 89 -10.78 -2.77 4.26
C GLY A 89 -10.78 -4.02 3.40
N PHE A 90 -9.60 -4.60 3.21
CA PHE A 90 -9.37 -5.76 2.37
C PHE A 90 -8.69 -6.90 3.14
N SER A 91 -9.13 -8.13 2.89
CA SER A 91 -8.41 -9.35 3.27
C SER A 91 -7.55 -9.79 2.09
N VAL A 92 -6.25 -10.00 2.31
CA VAL A 92 -5.33 -10.50 1.28
C VAL A 92 -5.50 -12.02 1.16
N LEU A 93 -5.80 -12.53 -0.04
CA LEU A 93 -6.05 -13.96 -0.26
C LEU A 93 -4.77 -14.80 -0.21
N LYS A 94 -3.66 -14.24 -0.68
CA LYS A 94 -2.35 -14.91 -0.68
C LYS A 94 -1.27 -13.90 -0.33
N VAL A 95 -0.69 -14.09 0.85
CA VAL A 95 0.46 -13.30 1.31
C VAL A 95 1.70 -13.70 0.49
N SER A 96 2.31 -12.73 -0.17
CA SER A 96 3.57 -12.92 -0.89
C SER A 96 4.76 -12.43 -0.06
N GLU A 97 5.96 -12.91 -0.38
CA GLU A 97 7.18 -12.45 0.29
C GLU A 97 7.39 -10.95 0.07
N GLU A 98 7.08 -10.46 -1.13
CA GLU A 98 7.19 -9.06 -1.50
C GLU A 98 6.23 -8.19 -0.69
N TYR A 99 5.03 -8.69 -0.37
CA TYR A 99 4.09 -7.98 0.50
C TYR A 99 4.62 -7.87 1.94
N GLY A 100 5.18 -8.95 2.49
CA GLY A 100 5.84 -8.91 3.80
C GLY A 100 7.04 -7.96 3.83
N GLN A 101 7.80 -7.89 2.74
CA GLN A 101 8.90 -6.94 2.58
C GLN A 101 8.40 -5.49 2.54
N LEU A 102 7.30 -5.21 1.84
CA LEU A 102 6.66 -3.90 1.85
C LEU A 102 6.24 -3.48 3.27
N ILE A 103 5.58 -4.36 4.01
CA ILE A 103 5.18 -4.10 5.41
C ILE A 103 6.41 -3.77 6.25
N SER A 104 7.47 -4.57 6.16
CA SER A 104 8.71 -4.36 6.90
C SER A 104 9.34 -3.01 6.61
N VAL A 105 9.37 -2.61 5.33
CA VAL A 105 9.92 -1.32 4.88
C VAL A 105 9.07 -0.14 5.37
N LEU A 106 7.74 -0.24 5.31
CA LEU A 106 6.84 0.80 5.82
C LEU A 106 6.94 0.92 7.34
N LEU A 107 6.98 -0.20 8.07
CA LEU A 107 7.18 -0.23 9.52
C LEU A 107 8.50 0.45 9.92
N HIS A 108 9.59 0.14 9.21
CA HIS A 108 10.88 0.79 9.46
C HIS A 108 10.82 2.30 9.20
N TYR A 109 10.15 2.74 8.13
CA TYR A 109 10.00 4.17 7.81
C TYR A 109 9.18 4.94 8.85
N PHE A 110 8.09 4.37 9.35
CA PHE A 110 7.21 5.02 10.34
C PHE A 110 7.66 4.80 11.80
N SER A 111 8.71 4.01 12.03
CA SER A 111 9.30 3.86 13.35
C SER A 111 10.07 5.12 13.74
N PHE A 112 9.90 5.56 14.99
CA PHE A 112 10.72 6.62 15.55
C PHE A 112 12.13 6.09 15.82
N ASP A 113 13.12 6.65 15.13
CA ASP A 113 14.53 6.43 15.45
C ASP A 113 14.99 7.55 16.41
N PRO A 114 15.13 7.28 17.73
CA PRO A 114 15.46 8.29 18.73
C PRO A 114 16.83 8.95 18.49
N LEU A 115 17.70 8.37 17.65
CA LEU A 115 19.02 8.94 17.32
C LEU A 115 18.95 10.16 16.38
N GLN A 116 17.79 10.49 15.82
CA GLN A 116 17.61 11.66 14.95
C GLN A 116 17.04 12.89 15.66
N ALA A 117 16.77 12.83 16.97
CA ALA A 117 16.23 13.96 17.73
C ALA A 117 17.28 14.98 18.21
N SER A 118 18.52 14.90 17.73
CA SER A 118 19.58 15.86 18.04
C SER A 118 20.31 16.30 16.77
N ALA A 119 19.76 17.30 16.09
CA ALA A 119 20.48 18.19 15.17
C ALA A 119 19.88 19.59 15.27
#